data_AF-A0A7D3ZL06-F1
#
_entry.id   AF-A0A7D3ZL06-F1
#
_cell.length_a   1.000
_cell.length_b   1.000
_cell.length_c   1.000
_cell.angle_alpha   90.00
_cell.angle_beta   90.00
_cell.angle_gamma   90.00
#
_symmetry.space_group_name_H-M   'P 1'
#
loop_
_entity.id
_entity.type
_entity.pdbx_description
1 polymer ?
#
loop_
_entity_poly.entity_id
_entity_poly.type
_entity_poly.pdbx_seq_one_letter_code
_entity_poly.pdbx_strand_id
1 'polypeptide(L)'
;MSNITELSKVEFRGSLGEAFKTYGQELEALADRWKTELEIAAVDAEAAMGTMKGHLLLFGLDSKIRARRVAKRLKRAQDLAASVADSADQFHRSYRKHFKPS
;
A
#
# COMPACT_ATOMS: atom_id res chain seq x y z
N MET A 1 -0.22 -11.87 10.81
CA MET A 1 0.16 -11.03 9.64
C MET A 1 -0.63 -11.56 8.48
N SER A 2 -1.46 -10.73 7.82
CA SER A 2 -2.14 -11.16 6.59
C SER A 2 -1.10 -11.41 5.52
N ASN A 3 -1.06 -12.63 4.99
CA ASN A 3 -0.19 -12.98 3.88
C ASN A 3 -0.68 -12.29 2.60
N ILE A 4 0.24 -11.89 1.72
CA ILE A 4 -0.09 -11.37 0.39
C ILE A 4 -0.42 -12.56 -0.52
N THR A 5 -1.63 -13.11 -0.35
CA THR A 5 -2.06 -14.32 -1.07
C THR A 5 -2.40 -14.06 -2.54
N GLU A 6 -2.69 -12.82 -2.88
CA GLU A 6 -3.04 -12.36 -4.22
C GLU A 6 -1.89 -12.62 -5.20
N LEU A 7 -0.66 -12.28 -4.80
CA LEU A 7 0.54 -12.50 -5.63
C LEU A 7 0.90 -13.98 -5.76
N SER A 8 0.60 -14.80 -4.75
CA SER A 8 0.87 -16.25 -4.80
C SER A 8 0.01 -17.00 -5.82
N LYS A 9 -1.08 -16.38 -6.29
CA LYS A 9 -1.98 -16.96 -7.30
C LYS A 9 -1.56 -16.65 -8.74
N VAL A 10 -0.54 -15.80 -8.92
CA VAL A 10 -0.04 -15.45 -10.25
C VAL A 10 0.70 -16.65 -10.83
N GLU A 11 0.05 -17.35 -11.75
CA GLU A 11 0.69 -18.44 -12.49
C GLU A 11 1.67 -17.88 -13.52
N PHE A 12 2.93 -18.30 -13.43
CA PHE A 12 3.93 -17.97 -14.44
C PHE A 12 3.71 -18.84 -15.68
N ARG A 13 3.23 -18.21 -16.75
CA ARG A 13 3.04 -18.82 -18.07
C ARG A 13 3.89 -18.09 -19.11
N GLY A 14 4.34 -18.81 -20.13
CA GLY A 14 5.12 -18.24 -21.23
C GLY A 14 6.59 -18.01 -20.88
N SER A 15 7.19 -16.99 -21.50
CA SER A 15 8.59 -16.65 -21.26
C SER A 15 8.79 -16.04 -19.87
N LEU A 16 10.00 -16.20 -19.32
CA LEU A 16 10.35 -15.64 -18.02
C LEU A 16 10.14 -14.10 -17.97
N GLY A 17 10.34 -13.40 -19.08
CA GLY A 17 10.06 -11.97 -19.18
C GLY A 17 8.58 -11.61 -19.16
N GLU A 18 7.72 -12.48 -19.70
CA GLU A 18 6.26 -12.31 -19.58
C GLU A 18 5.81 -12.58 -18.15
N ALA A 19 6.34 -13.63 -17.51
CA ALA A 19 6.07 -13.92 -16.10
C ALA A 19 6.43 -12.75 -15.17
N PHE A 20 7.61 -12.14 -15.34
CA PHE A 20 8.02 -10.98 -14.56
C PHE A 20 7.19 -9.73 -14.84
N LYS A 21 6.79 -9.53 -16.11
CA LYS A 21 5.87 -8.43 -16.46
C LYS A 21 4.52 -8.60 -15.76
N THR A 22 3.92 -9.80 -15.87
CA THR A 22 2.62 -10.09 -15.26
C THR A 22 2.67 -9.94 -13.75
N TYR A 23 3.71 -10.46 -13.10
CA TYR A 23 3.90 -10.29 -11.66
C TYR A 23 4.03 -8.81 -11.25
N GLY A 24 4.81 -8.03 -12.01
CA GLY A 24 4.94 -6.59 -11.78
C GLY A 24 3.62 -5.85 -11.89
N GLN A 25 2.80 -6.17 -12.90
CA GLN A 25 1.47 -5.55 -13.09
C GLN A 25 0.50 -5.89 -11.95
N GLU A 26 0.48 -7.13 -11.49
CA GLU A 26 -0.37 -7.54 -10.37
C GLU A 26 0.09 -6.90 -9.04
N LEU A 27 1.40 -6.75 -8.85
CA LEU A 27 1.98 -6.04 -7.71
C LEU A 27 1.65 -4.55 -7.73
N GLU A 28 1.74 -3.90 -8.89
CA GLU A 28 1.33 -2.51 -9.09
C GLU A 28 -0.15 -2.32 -8.77
N ALA A 29 -1.03 -3.16 -9.32
CA ALA A 29 -2.46 -3.11 -9.07
C ALA A 29 -2.81 -3.33 -7.58
N LEU A 30 -2.10 -4.24 -6.91
CA LEU A 30 -2.28 -4.47 -5.47
C LEU A 30 -1.83 -3.26 -4.65
N ALA A 31 -0.68 -2.68 -4.98
CA ALA A 31 -0.14 -1.51 -4.32
C ALA A 31 -1.04 -0.29 -4.47
N ASP A 32 -1.62 -0.08 -5.66
CA ASP A 32 -2.60 0.99 -5.90
C ASP A 32 -3.87 0.81 -5.07
N ARG A 33 -4.39 -0.42 -4.95
CA ARG A 33 -5.52 -0.71 -4.06
C ARG A 33 -5.21 -0.36 -2.61
N TRP A 34 -4.06 -0.79 -2.10
CA TRP A 34 -3.64 -0.46 -0.73
C TRP A 34 -3.47 1.04 -0.53
N LYS A 35 -2.89 1.74 -1.52
CA LYS A 35 -2.73 3.18 -1.48
C LYS A 35 -4.08 3.89 -1.31
N THR A 36 -5.09 3.50 -2.08
CA THR A 36 -6.45 4.05 -1.97
C THR A 36 -7.11 3.70 -0.64
N GLU A 37 -7.06 2.44 -0.21
CA GLU A 37 -7.66 2.01 1.05
C GLU A 37 -7.04 2.70 2.27
N LEU A 38 -5.72 2.87 2.29
CA LEU A 38 -5.00 3.54 3.37
C LEU A 38 -5.29 5.05 3.42
N GLU A 39 -5.55 5.66 2.27
CA GLU A 39 -5.99 7.06 2.20
C GLU A 39 -7.38 7.24 2.81
N ILE A 40 -8.34 6.41 2.40
CA ILE A 40 -9.70 6.42 2.94
C ILE A 40 -9.66 6.16 4.45
N ALA A 41 -8.94 5.12 4.87
CA ALA A 41 -8.80 4.80 6.29
C ALA A 41 -8.16 5.94 7.09
N ALA A 42 -7.20 6.67 6.52
CA ALA A 42 -6.59 7.82 7.20
C ALA A 42 -7.61 8.93 7.45
N VAL A 43 -8.41 9.27 6.43
CA VAL A 43 -9.45 10.29 6.50
C VAL A 43 -10.55 9.88 7.49
N ASP A 44 -11.05 8.65 7.39
CA ASP A 44 -12.10 8.15 8.27
C ASP A 44 -11.65 8.07 9.72
N ALA A 45 -10.41 7.61 9.96
CA ALA A 45 -9.83 7.55 11.29
C ALA A 45 -9.66 8.96 11.90
N GLU A 46 -9.21 9.94 11.11
CA GLU A 46 -9.09 11.32 11.57
C GLU A 46 -10.46 11.94 11.90
N ALA A 47 -11.46 11.73 11.03
CA ALA A 47 -12.81 12.24 11.22
C ALA A 47 -13.48 11.61 12.46
N ALA A 48 -13.48 10.28 12.56
CA ALA A 48 -14.09 9.57 13.68
C ALA A 48 -13.45 9.98 15.01
N MET A 49 -12.12 10.02 15.10
CA MET A 49 -11.45 10.44 16.33
C MET A 49 -11.59 11.95 16.61
N GLY A 50 -11.74 12.77 15.57
CA GLY A 50 -12.04 14.20 15.69
C GLY A 50 -13.40 14.46 16.35
N THR A 51 -14.42 13.66 16.02
CA THR A 51 -15.77 13.76 16.63
C THR A 51 -15.80 13.35 18.10
N MET A 52 -14.79 12.63 18.59
CA MET A 52 -14.68 12.20 20.00
C MET A 52 -14.10 13.30 20.91
N LYS A 53 -13.84 14.51 20.40
CA LYS A 53 -13.33 15.65 21.18
C LYS A 53 -14.36 16.08 22.24
N GLY A 54 -13.95 16.11 23.50
CA GLY A 54 -14.81 16.53 24.61
C GLY A 54 -15.72 15.42 25.17
N HIS A 55 -15.59 14.18 24.68
CA HIS A 55 -16.33 13.05 25.22
C HIS A 55 -15.90 12.76 26.67
N LEU A 56 -16.85 12.64 27.60
CA LEU A 56 -16.59 12.46 29.03
C LEU A 56 -15.67 11.26 29.33
N LEU A 57 -15.84 10.15 28.60
CA LEU A 57 -15.00 8.94 28.76
C LEU A 57 -13.55 9.11 28.28
N LEU A 58 -13.23 10.22 27.60
CA LEU A 58 -11.89 10.54 27.08
C LEU A 58 -11.31 11.77 27.77
N PHE A 59 -11.92 12.21 28.88
CA PHE A 59 -11.46 13.35 29.65
C PHE A 59 -10.02 13.10 30.16
N GLY A 60 -9.08 14.00 29.85
CA GLY A 60 -7.66 13.84 30.15
C GLY A 60 -6.83 13.11 29.07
N LEU A 61 -7.46 12.56 28.02
CA LEU A 61 -6.77 12.04 26.85
C LEU A 61 -6.87 13.05 25.69
N ASP A 62 -5.72 13.41 25.11
CA ASP A 62 -5.71 14.21 23.88
C ASP A 62 -6.06 13.32 22.67
N SER A 63 -7.37 13.12 22.47
CA SER A 63 -7.93 12.36 21.36
C SER A 63 -7.51 12.93 20.00
N LYS A 64 -7.27 14.25 19.92
CA LYS A 64 -6.79 14.92 18.70
C LYS A 64 -5.35 14.53 18.37
N ILE A 65 -4.47 14.43 19.36
CA ILE A 65 -3.09 13.95 19.16
C ILE A 65 -3.09 12.48 18.71
N ARG A 66 -3.94 11.65 19.32
CA ARG A 66 -4.06 10.23 18.92
C ARG A 66 -4.59 10.08 17.49
N ALA A 67 -5.63 10.84 17.13
CA ALA A 67 -6.18 10.91 15.78
C ALA A 67 -5.09 11.21 14.74
N ARG A 68 -4.36 12.30 14.96
CA ARG A 68 -3.26 12.73 14.09
C ARG A 68 -2.15 11.69 13.98
N ARG A 69 -1.82 11.01 15.10
CA ARG A 69 -0.79 9.96 15.09
C ARG A 69 -1.22 8.76 14.23
N VAL A 70 -2.49 8.36 14.31
CA VAL A 70 -3.02 7.26 13.49
C VAL A 70 -3.08 7.68 12.02
N ALA A 71 -3.64 8.85 11.71
CA ALA A 71 -3.69 9.39 10.35
C ALA A 71 -2.29 9.47 9.72
N LYS A 72 -1.28 9.95 10.46
CA LYS A 72 0.11 10.01 10.00
C LYS A 72 0.70 8.62 9.71
N ARG A 73 0.36 7.60 10.49
CA ARG A 73 0.81 6.22 10.25
C ARG A 73 0.17 5.62 9.00
N LEU A 74 -1.12 5.88 8.80
CA LEU A 74 -1.85 5.43 7.62
C LEU A 74 -1.32 6.13 6.36
N LYS A 75 -1.06 7.43 6.44
CA LYS A 75 -0.40 8.17 5.35
C LYS A 75 0.99 7.60 5.00
N ARG A 76 1.80 7.30 6.02
CA ARG A 76 3.10 6.65 5.78
C ARG A 76 2.96 5.27 5.13
N ALA A 77 1.94 4.49 5.51
CA ALA A 77 1.68 3.21 4.87
C ALA A 77 1.23 3.39 3.42
N GLN A 78 0.45 4.43 3.12
CA GLN A 78 0.08 4.80 1.75
C GLN A 78 1.32 5.13 0.91
N ASP A 79 2.25 5.94 1.44
CA ASP A 79 3.48 6.30 0.74
C ASP A 79 4.36 5.08 0.45
N LEU A 80 4.40 4.13 1.39
CA LEU A 80 5.08 2.84 1.20
C LEU A 80 4.42 2.01 0.11
N ALA A 81 3.08 1.95 0.07
CA ALA A 81 2.36 1.27 -1.00
C ALA A 81 2.68 1.88 -2.37
N ALA A 82 2.68 3.21 -2.49
CA ALA A 82 3.10 3.88 -3.73
C ALA A 82 4.52 3.52 -4.16
N SER A 83 5.47 3.46 -3.22
CA SER A 83 6.86 3.07 -3.50
C SER A 83 6.99 1.61 -3.97
N VAL A 84 6.09 0.73 -3.50
CA VAL A 84 6.01 -0.66 -3.97
C VAL A 84 5.55 -0.72 -5.43
N ALA A 85 4.55 0.09 -5.82
CA ALA A 85 4.12 0.19 -7.21
C ALA A 85 5.27 0.65 -8.13
N ASP A 86 5.99 1.71 -7.75
CA ASP A 86 7.15 2.20 -8.51
C ASP A 86 8.25 1.14 -8.66
N SER A 87 8.48 0.34 -7.61
CA SER A 87 9.47 -0.74 -7.61
C SER A 87 9.04 -1.92 -8.49
N ALA A 88 7.73 -2.15 -8.65
CA ALA A 88 7.19 -3.21 -9.49
C ALA A 88 7.51 -2.97 -10.98
N ASP A 89 7.40 -1.73 -11.46
CA ASP A 89 7.78 -1.37 -12.83
C ASP A 89 9.29 -1.50 -13.07
N GLN A 90 10.12 -1.15 -12.07
CA GLN A 90 11.57 -1.33 -12.15
C GLN A 90 11.99 -2.80 -12.28
N PHE A 91 11.22 -3.74 -11.74
CA PHE A 91 11.53 -5.17 -11.78
C PHE A 91 11.55 -5.70 -13.20
N HIS A 92 10.51 -5.43 -13.99
CA HIS A 92 10.44 -5.82 -15.41
C HIS A 92 11.51 -5.12 -16.25
N ARG A 93 11.71 -3.83 -16.03
CA ARG A 93 12.75 -3.05 -16.73
C ARG A 93 14.14 -3.60 -16.48
N SER A 94 14.44 -3.97 -15.23
CA SER A 94 15.72 -4.57 -14.84
C SER A 94 15.91 -5.93 -15.49
N TYR A 95 14.87 -6.78 -15.52
CA TYR A 95 14.92 -8.05 -16.24
C TYR A 95 15.26 -7.84 -17.73
N ARG A 96 14.57 -6.93 -18.41
CA ARG A 96 14.84 -6.66 -19.84
C ARG A 96 16.27 -6.16 -20.06
N LYS A 97 16.79 -5.32 -19.18
CA LYS A 97 18.17 -4.80 -19.25
C LYS A 97 19.23 -5.90 -19.13
N HIS A 98 19.00 -6.89 -18.27
CA HIS A 98 20.00 -7.91 -17.96
C HIS A 98 19.87 -9.20 -18.79
N PHE A 99 18.70 -9.47 -19.36
CA PHE A 99 18.40 -10.77 -19.97
C PHE A 99 17.89 -10.71 -21.42
N LYS A 100 17.60 -9.52 -21.98
CA LYS A 100 17.44 -9.42 -23.45
C LYS A 100 18.81 -9.16 -24.08
N PRO A 101 19.26 -10.00 -25.03
CA PRO A 101 20.41 -9.65 -25.87
C PRO A 101 20.05 -8.39 -26.66
N SER A 102 21.04 -7.49 -26.78
CA SER A 102 21.02 -6.33 -27.67
C SER A 102 20.65 -6.71 -29.10
#